data_AF-A0A955XV16-F1
#
_entry.id   AF-A0A955XV16-F1
#
_cell.length_a   1.000
_cell.length_b   1.000
_cell.length_c   1.000
_cell.angle_alpha   90.00
_cell.angle_beta   90.00
_cell.angle_gamma   90.00
#
_symmetry.space_group_name_H-M   'P 1'
#
loop_
_entity.id
_entity.type
_entity.pdbx_description
1 polymer ?
#
loop_
_entity_poly.entity_id
_entity_poly.type
_entity_poly.pdbx_seq_one_letter_code
_entity_poly.pdbx_strand_id
1 'polypeptide(L)'
;MVQMRADLAGMDVPTQMRALQPEPPTPGLGSLASVQFQGGGTAGIHQAAAQGVSGSGSQLPYLDTIQKSFGGHDVSGVSAHQDSKAQEANASMGSLAYASGNSVAFASSPDLHTAAHEAAHIVQQRQGVSLDGGVGKVGDSYEKHADAVADRVVSGKSAEDLLTKNPS
;
A
#
# COMPACT_ATOMS: atom_id res chain seq x y z
N MET A 1 -7.71 38.48 40.08
CA MET A 1 -7.59 39.93 40.36
C MET A 1 -6.63 40.50 39.33
N VAL A 2 -7.06 41.59 38.67
CA VAL A 2 -6.30 42.53 37.81
C VAL A 2 -5.93 42.09 36.37
N GLN A 3 -6.60 42.77 35.43
CA GLN A 3 -6.33 42.87 34.00
C GLN A 3 -4.96 43.50 33.69
N MET A 4 -4.44 43.26 32.48
CA MET A 4 -3.99 44.34 31.58
C MET A 4 -4.04 43.88 30.12
N ARG A 5 -4.83 44.60 29.32
CA ARG A 5 -4.77 44.64 27.85
C ARG A 5 -3.95 45.88 27.45
N ALA A 6 -3.58 45.90 26.17
CA ALA A 6 -2.91 46.97 25.40
C ALA A 6 -1.37 46.80 25.42
N ASP A 7 -0.63 46.84 24.31
CA ASP A 7 -0.84 47.35 22.96
C ASP A 7 0.00 46.51 22.00
N LEU A 8 -0.32 46.48 20.70
CA LEU A 8 0.62 46.43 19.56
C LEU A 8 -0.19 46.31 18.25
N ALA A 9 -0.99 47.34 17.98
CA ALA A 9 -1.39 47.68 16.63
C ALA A 9 -0.27 48.53 16.03
N GLY A 10 0.50 47.97 15.08
CA GLY A 10 1.51 48.74 14.32
C GLY A 10 2.86 48.06 14.10
N MET A 11 2.91 46.85 13.54
CA MET A 11 4.16 46.26 13.01
C MET A 11 3.95 45.73 11.59
N ASP A 12 4.89 46.05 10.71
CA ASP A 12 4.88 45.71 9.29
C ASP A 12 5.01 44.19 9.03
N VAL A 13 4.40 43.73 7.94
CA VAL A 13 4.24 42.31 7.56
C VAL A 13 5.54 41.50 7.39
N PRO A 14 6.76 42.03 7.10
CA PRO A 14 7.93 41.16 6.94
C PRO A 14 8.52 40.64 8.27
N THR A 15 8.14 41.18 9.43
CA THR A 15 8.75 40.81 10.73
C THR A 15 8.08 39.60 11.40
N GLN A 16 6.92 39.13 10.90
CA GLN A 16 6.25 37.93 11.44
C GLN A 16 6.85 36.59 10.97
N MET A 17 7.81 36.57 10.04
CA MET A 17 8.35 35.31 9.46
C MET A 17 9.73 34.87 9.98
N ARG A 18 10.17 35.33 11.16
CA ARG A 18 11.49 34.92 11.73
C ARG A 18 11.39 34.09 13.02
N ALA A 19 10.22 33.90 13.62
CA ALA A 19 10.08 33.32 14.97
C ALA A 19 9.74 31.82 15.04
N LEU A 20 9.98 31.03 13.98
CA LEU A 20 9.72 29.58 13.97
C LEU A 20 10.87 28.79 13.35
N GLN A 21 12.11 29.04 13.78
CA GLN A 21 13.22 28.12 13.51
C GLN A 21 13.39 27.20 14.72
N PRO A 22 13.23 25.87 14.56
CA PRO A 22 13.63 24.92 15.59
C PRO A 22 15.17 24.89 15.65
N GLU A 23 15.71 25.06 16.86
CA GLU A 23 17.13 24.88 17.18
C GLU A 23 17.57 23.43 16.86
N PRO A 24 18.81 23.20 16.37
CA PRO A 24 19.29 21.84 16.13
C PRO A 24 19.50 21.08 17.45
N PRO A 25 19.11 19.79 17.55
CA PRO A 25 19.30 19.03 18.77
C PRO A 25 20.78 18.69 18.97
N THR A 26 21.26 18.88 20.20
CA THR A 26 22.53 18.35 20.70
C THR A 26 22.49 16.81 20.76
N PRO A 27 23.61 16.09 20.49
CA PRO A 27 23.62 14.64 20.57
C PRO A 27 23.75 14.19 22.04
N GLY A 28 22.64 13.77 22.63
CA GLY A 28 22.58 13.07 23.92
C GLY A 28 22.36 11.57 23.72
N LEU A 29 23.22 10.77 24.32
CA LEU A 29 23.21 9.30 24.26
C LEU A 29 22.01 8.73 25.04
N GLY A 30 21.27 7.82 24.39
CA GLY A 30 20.46 6.78 25.04
C GLY A 30 18.99 7.11 25.32
N SER A 31 18.09 6.38 24.66
CA SER A 31 16.96 5.64 25.26
C SER A 31 15.84 5.45 24.22
N LEU A 32 15.52 4.17 23.96
CA LEU A 32 14.26 3.61 23.44
C LEU A 32 13.35 4.58 22.67
N ALA A 33 13.53 4.64 21.35
CA ALA A 33 12.59 5.31 20.45
C ALA A 33 11.25 4.56 20.45
N SER A 34 10.31 5.03 21.26
CA SER A 34 8.89 4.99 20.94
C SER A 34 8.71 5.73 19.61
N VAL A 35 8.64 4.99 18.51
CA VAL A 35 8.39 5.54 17.18
C VAL A 35 6.99 6.16 17.19
N GLN A 36 6.95 7.47 17.37
CA GLN A 36 5.77 8.28 17.15
C GLN A 36 5.43 8.21 15.66
N PHE A 37 4.49 7.34 15.29
CA PHE A 37 3.77 7.47 14.02
C PHE A 37 2.80 8.65 14.13
N GLN A 38 3.34 9.87 14.01
CA GLN A 38 2.55 11.09 13.89
C GLN A 38 2.30 11.35 12.39
N GLY A 39 1.10 10.99 11.90
CA GLY A 39 0.51 11.65 10.73
C GLY A 39 0.56 10.95 9.36
N GLY A 40 0.47 9.63 9.27
CA GLY A 40 0.39 8.92 7.98
C GLY A 40 -0.99 8.97 7.34
N GLY A 41 -1.36 10.10 6.71
CA GLY A 41 -2.49 10.12 5.76
C GLY A 41 -2.23 9.19 4.56
N THR A 42 -3.17 9.10 3.61
CA THR A 42 -3.07 8.27 2.39
C THR A 42 -1.71 8.41 1.68
N ALA A 43 -1.11 9.60 1.68
CA ALA A 43 0.22 9.87 1.13
C ALA A 43 1.34 8.99 1.74
N GLY A 44 1.30 8.69 3.04
CA GLY A 44 2.28 7.83 3.70
C GLY A 44 2.16 6.36 3.28
N ILE A 45 0.93 5.88 3.07
CA ILE A 45 0.65 4.53 2.57
C ILE A 45 1.16 4.39 1.12
N HIS A 46 0.87 5.37 0.26
CA HIS A 46 1.38 5.36 -1.12
C HIS A 46 2.91 5.34 -1.20
N GLN A 47 3.59 6.11 -0.33
CA GLN A 47 5.04 6.10 -0.28
C GLN A 47 5.58 4.75 0.19
N ALA A 48 5.00 4.15 1.23
CA ALA A 48 5.38 2.82 1.72
C ALA A 48 5.19 1.76 0.62
N ALA A 49 4.06 1.77 -0.07
CA ALA A 49 3.77 0.87 -1.18
C ALA A 49 4.80 1.02 -2.32
N ALA A 50 5.14 2.26 -2.70
CA ALA A 50 6.16 2.51 -3.72
C ALA A 50 7.55 2.01 -3.29
N GLN A 51 7.90 2.14 -2.01
CA GLN A 51 9.18 1.63 -1.48
C GLN A 51 9.24 0.11 -1.50
N GLY A 52 8.17 -0.59 -1.12
CA GLY A 52 8.19 -2.05 -1.02
C GLY A 52 8.26 -2.78 -2.36
N VAL A 53 7.93 -2.11 -3.48
CA VAL A 53 8.10 -2.64 -4.84
C VAL A 53 9.34 -2.07 -5.56
N SER A 54 10.19 -1.31 -4.86
CA SER A 54 11.40 -0.70 -5.45
C SER A 54 12.62 -1.62 -5.49
N GLY A 55 12.52 -2.80 -4.87
CA GLY A 55 13.59 -3.78 -4.79
C GLY A 55 13.59 -4.76 -5.95
N SER A 56 14.30 -5.87 -5.80
CA SER A 56 14.39 -6.90 -6.84
C SER A 56 13.09 -7.68 -6.92
N GLY A 57 12.46 -7.66 -8.09
CA GLY A 57 11.29 -8.46 -8.40
C GLY A 57 11.65 -9.88 -8.85
N SER A 58 10.76 -10.81 -8.60
CA SER A 58 10.77 -12.16 -9.14
C SER A 58 9.43 -12.49 -9.80
N GLN A 59 9.34 -13.68 -10.40
CA GLN A 59 8.09 -14.17 -10.94
C GLN A 59 7.05 -14.40 -9.83
N LEU A 60 5.78 -14.13 -10.13
CA LEU A 60 4.67 -14.38 -9.21
C LEU A 60 4.68 -15.85 -8.70
N PRO A 61 4.65 -16.08 -7.38
CA PRO A 61 4.48 -17.42 -6.82
C PRO A 61 3.25 -18.11 -7.41
N TYR A 62 3.39 -19.39 -7.79
CA TYR A 62 2.33 -20.19 -8.43
C TYR A 62 1.83 -19.66 -9.78
N LEU A 63 2.63 -18.87 -10.52
CA LEU A 63 2.22 -18.25 -11.78
C LEU A 63 1.48 -19.19 -12.72
N ASP A 64 2.01 -20.39 -12.98
CA ASP A 64 1.39 -21.29 -13.97
C ASP A 64 -0.05 -21.69 -13.58
N THR A 65 -0.29 -21.95 -12.30
CA THR A 65 -1.63 -22.28 -11.77
C THR A 65 -2.57 -21.09 -11.83
N ILE A 66 -2.07 -19.91 -11.46
CA ILE A 66 -2.84 -18.66 -11.48
C ILE A 66 -3.18 -18.30 -12.92
N GLN A 67 -2.19 -18.22 -13.81
CA GLN A 67 -2.36 -17.87 -15.22
C GLN A 67 -3.35 -18.80 -15.92
N LYS A 68 -3.25 -20.11 -15.69
CA LYS A 68 -4.20 -21.09 -16.24
C LYS A 68 -5.65 -20.80 -15.82
N SER A 69 -5.85 -20.42 -14.56
CA SER A 69 -7.18 -20.11 -14.02
C SER A 69 -7.68 -18.75 -14.47
N PHE A 70 -6.77 -17.79 -14.71
CA PHE A 70 -7.07 -16.43 -15.15
C PHE A 70 -7.42 -16.36 -16.65
N GLY A 71 -7.09 -17.39 -17.43
CA GLY A 71 -7.45 -17.48 -18.85
C GLY A 71 -6.77 -16.37 -19.66
N GLY A 72 -7.55 -15.61 -20.43
CA GLY A 72 -7.05 -14.51 -21.27
C GLY A 72 -6.48 -13.31 -20.51
N HIS A 73 -6.57 -13.27 -19.18
CA HIS A 73 -5.98 -12.22 -18.34
C HIS A 73 -4.52 -12.56 -18.03
N ASP A 74 -3.60 -11.99 -18.80
CA ASP A 74 -2.16 -12.25 -18.67
C ASP A 74 -1.57 -11.60 -17.41
N VAL A 75 -1.06 -12.42 -16.49
CA VAL A 75 -0.37 -12.02 -15.26
C VAL A 75 1.09 -12.48 -15.25
N SER A 76 1.61 -13.00 -16.38
CA SER A 76 3.00 -13.47 -16.48
C SER A 76 4.03 -12.36 -16.31
N GLY A 77 3.66 -11.13 -16.63
CA GLY A 77 4.51 -9.95 -16.42
C GLY A 77 4.52 -9.39 -15.00
N VAL A 78 3.76 -9.97 -14.04
CA VAL A 78 3.69 -9.43 -12.67
C VAL A 78 5.00 -9.65 -11.92
N SER A 79 5.51 -8.58 -11.30
CA SER A 79 6.72 -8.60 -10.49
C SER A 79 6.39 -8.80 -9.01
N ALA A 80 6.78 -9.93 -8.43
CA ALA A 80 6.60 -10.22 -7.01
C ALA A 80 7.83 -9.78 -6.20
N HIS A 81 7.60 -9.09 -5.10
CA HIS A 81 8.63 -8.60 -4.18
C HIS A 81 8.41 -9.24 -2.81
N GLN A 82 9.47 -9.84 -2.26
CA GLN A 82 9.46 -10.48 -0.94
C GLN A 82 10.71 -10.12 -0.12
N ASP A 83 11.46 -9.12 -0.60
CA ASP A 83 12.68 -8.63 0.03
C ASP A 83 12.37 -7.80 1.29
N SER A 84 13.42 -7.35 1.99
CA SER A 84 13.26 -6.60 3.24
C SER A 84 12.43 -5.32 3.07
N LYS A 85 12.47 -4.67 1.89
CA LYS A 85 11.64 -3.47 1.65
C LYS A 85 10.17 -3.84 1.54
N ALA A 86 9.86 -4.94 0.84
CA ALA A 86 8.49 -5.45 0.77
C ALA A 86 7.95 -5.79 2.17
N GLN A 87 8.78 -6.37 3.02
CA GLN A 87 8.44 -6.71 4.41
C GLN A 87 8.21 -5.46 5.27
N GLU A 88 9.11 -4.48 5.21
CA GLU A 88 8.99 -3.20 5.93
C GLU A 88 7.77 -2.39 5.50
N ALA A 89 7.48 -2.36 4.19
CA ALA A 89 6.31 -1.69 3.64
C ALA A 89 5.01 -2.33 4.14
N ASN A 90 4.92 -3.67 4.06
CA ASN A 90 3.79 -4.42 4.58
C ASN A 90 3.58 -4.18 6.08
N ALA A 91 4.64 -4.22 6.88
CA ALA A 91 4.56 -3.93 8.32
C ALA A 91 4.09 -2.49 8.60
N SER A 92 4.58 -1.51 7.84
CA SER A 92 4.19 -0.09 7.98
C SER A 92 2.74 0.17 7.59
N MET A 93 2.23 -0.58 6.62
CA MET A 93 0.83 -0.49 6.17
C MET A 93 -0.11 -1.41 6.96
N GLY A 94 0.43 -2.31 7.78
CA GLY A 94 -0.36 -3.33 8.48
C GLY A 94 -0.94 -4.40 7.56
N SER A 95 -0.30 -4.67 6.41
CA SER A 95 -0.74 -5.68 5.44
C SER A 95 0.16 -6.92 5.42
N LEU A 96 -0.36 -8.02 4.86
CA LEU A 96 0.41 -9.22 4.53
C LEU A 96 0.87 -9.23 3.07
N ALA A 97 0.10 -8.58 2.19
CA ALA A 97 0.42 -8.40 0.79
C ALA A 97 -0.29 -7.16 0.22
N TYR A 98 0.19 -6.64 -0.91
CA TYR A 98 -0.53 -5.61 -1.66
C TYR A 98 -0.12 -5.59 -3.13
N ALA A 99 -1.02 -5.13 -3.98
CA ALA A 99 -0.81 -4.91 -5.40
C ALA A 99 -0.61 -3.41 -5.70
N SER A 100 0.47 -3.06 -6.41
CA SER A 100 0.78 -1.70 -6.83
C SER A 100 1.25 -1.68 -8.28
N GLY A 101 0.37 -1.20 -9.17
CA GLY A 101 0.64 -1.10 -10.59
C GLY A 101 0.76 -2.47 -11.24
N ASN A 102 1.98 -2.91 -11.55
CA ASN A 102 2.27 -4.24 -12.10
C ASN A 102 3.12 -5.09 -11.15
N SER A 103 3.20 -4.69 -9.88
CA SER A 103 3.98 -5.35 -8.86
C SER A 103 3.11 -5.79 -7.70
N VAL A 104 3.48 -6.90 -7.07
CA VAL A 104 2.89 -7.38 -5.81
C VAL A 104 4.00 -7.47 -4.79
N ALA A 105 3.75 -7.05 -3.55
CA ALA A 105 4.70 -7.17 -2.46
C ALA A 105 4.11 -8.01 -1.34
N PHE A 106 4.82 -9.07 -0.93
CA PHE A 106 4.41 -9.96 0.16
C PHE A 106 5.32 -9.78 1.38
N ALA A 107 4.73 -9.83 2.56
CA ALA A 107 5.45 -9.82 3.84
C ALA A 107 6.21 -11.13 4.10
N SER A 108 5.82 -12.21 3.44
CA SER A 108 6.42 -13.55 3.56
C SER A 108 6.08 -14.40 2.32
N SER A 109 6.40 -15.69 2.33
CA SER A 109 5.97 -16.62 1.28
C SER A 109 4.44 -16.76 1.28
N PRO A 110 3.72 -16.36 0.21
CA PRO A 110 2.28 -16.48 0.16
C PRO A 110 1.84 -17.92 -0.09
N ASP A 111 0.62 -18.23 0.29
CA ASP A 111 -0.10 -19.37 -0.25
C ASP A 111 -0.72 -19.03 -1.63
N LEU A 112 -1.27 -20.05 -2.28
CA LEU A 112 -1.89 -19.90 -3.61
C LEU A 112 -3.06 -18.91 -3.58
N HIS A 113 -3.85 -18.91 -2.50
CA HIS A 113 -5.01 -18.02 -2.37
C HIS A 113 -4.56 -16.56 -2.36
N THR A 114 -3.62 -16.22 -1.48
CA THR A 114 -3.07 -14.88 -1.32
C THR A 114 -2.43 -14.41 -2.63
N ALA A 115 -1.63 -15.24 -3.29
CA ALA A 115 -1.02 -14.85 -4.56
C ALA A 115 -2.05 -14.63 -5.68
N ALA A 116 -3.11 -15.43 -5.75
CA ALA A 116 -4.20 -15.26 -6.70
C ALA A 116 -5.06 -14.02 -6.40
N HIS A 117 -5.29 -13.71 -5.13
CA HIS A 117 -6.00 -12.52 -4.67
C HIS A 117 -5.30 -11.24 -5.14
N GLU A 118 -4.00 -11.13 -4.85
CA GLU A 118 -3.22 -9.96 -5.27
C GLU A 118 -3.13 -9.84 -6.80
N ALA A 119 -3.02 -10.96 -7.52
CA ALA A 119 -3.04 -10.96 -8.98
C ALA A 119 -4.39 -10.48 -9.54
N ALA A 120 -5.51 -10.78 -8.87
CA ALA A 120 -6.82 -10.26 -9.25
C ALA A 120 -6.88 -8.73 -9.12
N HIS A 121 -6.28 -8.16 -8.07
CA HIS A 121 -6.16 -6.71 -7.92
C HIS A 121 -5.36 -6.06 -9.06
N ILE A 122 -4.30 -6.71 -9.54
CA ILE A 122 -3.56 -6.21 -10.72
C ILE A 122 -4.46 -6.14 -11.96
N VAL A 123 -5.30 -7.16 -12.18
CA VAL A 123 -6.27 -7.15 -13.28
C VAL A 123 -7.29 -6.02 -13.10
N GLN A 124 -7.84 -5.83 -11.90
CA GLN A 124 -8.75 -4.74 -11.59
C GLN A 124 -8.10 -3.36 -11.85
N GLN A 125 -6.86 -3.15 -11.40
CA GLN A 125 -6.11 -1.91 -11.61
C GLN A 125 -5.94 -1.59 -13.10
N ARG A 126 -5.63 -2.61 -13.92
CA ARG A 126 -5.52 -2.45 -15.38
C ARG A 126 -6.85 -2.11 -16.06
N GLN A 127 -7.97 -2.46 -15.44
CA GLN A 127 -9.31 -2.09 -15.90
C GLN A 127 -9.74 -0.70 -15.40
N GLY A 128 -8.83 0.07 -14.78
CA GLY A 128 -9.07 1.46 -14.37
C GLY A 128 -9.57 1.61 -12.94
N VAL A 129 -9.53 0.55 -12.13
CA VAL A 129 -9.91 0.61 -10.72
C VAL A 129 -8.75 1.18 -9.91
N SER A 130 -8.92 2.41 -9.42
CA SER A 130 -8.02 2.99 -8.41
C SER A 130 -8.48 2.54 -7.02
N LEU A 131 -7.86 1.47 -6.51
CA LEU A 131 -7.98 1.12 -5.10
C LEU A 131 -7.17 2.13 -4.28
N ASP A 132 -7.82 2.89 -3.39
CA ASP A 132 -7.16 3.87 -2.52
C ASP A 132 -5.98 3.21 -1.79
N GLY A 133 -4.74 3.62 -2.11
CA GLY A 133 -3.54 3.07 -1.47
C GLY A 133 -3.04 1.71 -2.00
N GLY A 134 -3.62 1.15 -3.06
CA GLY A 134 -3.24 -0.18 -3.59
C GLY A 134 -3.71 -1.36 -2.72
N VAL A 135 -4.51 -1.07 -1.69
CA VAL A 135 -5.17 -2.02 -0.81
C VAL A 135 -6.65 -1.64 -0.86
N GLY A 136 -7.50 -2.50 -1.43
CA GLY A 136 -8.93 -2.23 -1.42
C GLY A 136 -9.45 -2.13 0.02
N LYS A 137 -10.62 -1.50 0.22
CA LYS A 137 -11.19 -1.47 1.56
C LYS A 137 -11.82 -2.83 1.80
N VAL A 138 -11.29 -3.57 2.79
CA VAL A 138 -11.82 -4.87 3.22
C VAL A 138 -13.36 -4.83 3.25
N GLY A 139 -13.99 -5.66 2.41
CA GLY A 139 -15.44 -5.79 2.32
C GLY A 139 -16.12 -4.97 1.21
N ASP A 140 -15.38 -4.16 0.44
CA ASP A 140 -15.89 -3.58 -0.80
C ASP A 140 -16.12 -4.66 -1.89
N SER A 141 -16.75 -4.27 -3.00
CA SER A 141 -17.11 -5.22 -4.06
C SER A 141 -15.88 -5.75 -4.81
N TYR A 142 -14.74 -5.06 -4.76
CA TYR A 142 -13.49 -5.47 -5.40
C TYR A 142 -12.74 -6.50 -4.55
N GLU A 143 -12.73 -6.35 -3.24
CA GLU A 143 -12.17 -7.35 -2.31
C GLU A 143 -12.92 -8.68 -2.40
N LYS A 144 -14.26 -8.65 -2.38
CA LYS A 144 -15.09 -9.87 -2.55
C LYS A 144 -14.89 -10.52 -3.92
N HIS A 145 -14.63 -9.71 -4.94
CA HIS A 145 -14.34 -10.20 -6.27
C HIS A 145 -12.98 -10.89 -6.32
N ALA A 146 -11.95 -10.29 -5.71
CA ALA A 146 -10.62 -10.89 -5.59
C ALA A 146 -10.66 -12.20 -4.78
N ASP A 147 -11.39 -12.25 -3.67
CA ASP A 147 -11.63 -13.47 -2.89
C ASP A 147 -12.28 -14.57 -3.77
N ALA A 148 -13.35 -14.24 -4.49
CA ALA A 148 -14.06 -15.19 -5.35
C ALA A 148 -13.19 -15.72 -6.51
N VAL A 149 -12.26 -14.89 -7.02
CA VAL A 149 -11.26 -15.30 -8.01
C VAL A 149 -10.27 -16.26 -7.36
N ALA A 150 -9.71 -15.92 -6.20
CA ALA A 150 -8.76 -16.74 -5.47
C ALA A 150 -9.33 -18.11 -5.09
N ASP A 151 -10.56 -18.17 -4.61
CA ASP A 151 -11.30 -19.41 -4.30
C ASP A 151 -11.39 -20.35 -5.52
N ARG A 152 -11.61 -19.81 -6.72
CA ARG A 152 -11.66 -20.60 -7.95
C ARG A 152 -10.30 -21.13 -8.34
N VAL A 153 -9.25 -20.32 -8.22
CA VAL A 153 -7.86 -20.75 -8.48
C VAL A 153 -7.47 -21.89 -7.53
N VAL A 154 -7.75 -21.74 -6.23
CA VAL A 154 -7.50 -22.80 -5.23
C VAL A 154 -8.28 -24.07 -5.56
N SER A 155 -9.52 -23.93 -6.07
CA SER A 155 -10.35 -25.05 -6.53
C SER A 155 -9.94 -25.63 -7.90
N GLY A 156 -8.92 -25.07 -8.56
CA GLY A 156 -8.48 -25.47 -9.90
C GLY A 156 -9.49 -25.16 -11.02
N LYS A 157 -10.40 -24.21 -10.81
CA LYS A 157 -11.44 -23.78 -11.75
C LYS A 157 -11.02 -22.50 -12.47
N SER A 158 -11.58 -22.27 -13.66
CA SER A 158 -11.41 -20.99 -14.34
C SER A 158 -12.09 -19.85 -13.58
N ALA A 159 -11.41 -18.71 -13.48
CA ALA A 159 -11.86 -17.45 -12.94
C ALA A 159 -11.99 -16.35 -14.02
N GLU A 160 -11.75 -16.69 -15.29
CA GLU A 160 -11.75 -15.76 -16.42
C GLU A 160 -13.08 -14.98 -16.57
N ASP A 161 -14.22 -15.63 -16.33
CA ASP A 161 -15.54 -14.99 -16.36
C ASP A 161 -15.75 -13.98 -15.23
N LEU A 162 -15.13 -14.19 -14.06
CA LEU A 162 -15.15 -13.19 -12.98
C LEU A 162 -14.27 -12.01 -13.37
N LEU A 163 -13.05 -12.26 -13.82
CA LEU A 163 -12.10 -11.20 -14.18
C LEU A 163 -12.57 -10.34 -15.35
N THR A 164 -13.42 -10.88 -16.23
CA THR A 164 -14.02 -10.15 -17.35
C THR A 164 -15.19 -9.26 -16.91
N LYS A 165 -15.84 -9.60 -15.80
CA LYS A 165 -16.96 -8.82 -15.24
C LYS A 165 -16.43 -7.93 -14.12
N ASN A 166 -16.29 -6.64 -14.38
CA ASN A 166 -16.03 -5.71 -13.28
C ASN A 166 -17.18 -5.77 -12.26
N PRO A 167 -16.86 -5.85 -10.95
CA PRO A 167 -17.89 -5.70 -9.93
C PRO A 167 -18.55 -4.32 -10.10
N SER A 168 -19.89 -4.32 -10.13
CA SER A 168 -20.72 -3.14 -10.33
C SER A 168 -21.00 -2.39 -9.03
#